data_AF-F8NBL8-F1
#
_entry.id   AF-F8NBL8-F1
#
_cell.length_a   1.000
_cell.length_b   1.000
_cell.length_c   1.000
_cell.angle_alpha   90.00
_cell.angle_beta   90.00
_cell.angle_gamma   90.00
#
_symmetry.space_group_name_H-M   'P 1'
#
loop_
_entity.id
_entity.type
_entity.pdbx_description
1 polymer ?
#
loop_
_entity_poly.entity_id
_entity_poly.type
_entity_poly.pdbx_seq_one_letter_code
_entity_poly.pdbx_strand_id
1 'polypeptide(L)'
;MLEFKDVSVALRGGGFSPPFSLIVEDGERVCLHGGPHTGKSRILLAALGLCPLASGFITLDGELISLGSAPYFRTMMAYVPQALPEGDITLAEICRSLQVNVDKLTEIKAEQYSQKFSDFESAVVQKLLLSVASLLDRKILLVDNVIPSYEVDALLGKIAARGIEIIYTCKDSRLSFDKEINLSI
;
A
#
# COMPACT_ATOMS: atom_id res chain seq x y z
N MET A 1 3.84 -7.53 -12.87
CA MET A 1 2.38 -7.56 -13.03
C MET A 1 1.71 -8.37 -11.93
N LEU A 2 1.04 -7.68 -11.02
CA LEU A 2 0.18 -8.26 -9.98
C LEU A 2 -1.23 -8.51 -10.54
N GLU A 3 -1.73 -9.74 -10.41
CA GLU A 3 -3.06 -10.14 -10.88
C GLU A 3 -3.90 -10.69 -9.72
N PHE A 4 -5.15 -10.26 -9.66
CA PHE A 4 -6.20 -10.79 -8.80
C PHE A 4 -7.23 -11.48 -9.69
N LYS A 5 -7.56 -12.73 -9.39
CA LYS A 5 -8.58 -13.49 -10.12
C LYS A 5 -9.62 -14.06 -9.19
N ASP A 6 -10.86 -13.57 -9.35
CA ASP A 6 -12.06 -13.91 -8.57
C ASP A 6 -11.83 -13.85 -7.04
N VAL A 7 -11.04 -12.84 -6.64
CA VAL A 7 -10.55 -12.66 -5.28
C VAL A 7 -11.67 -12.20 -4.38
N SER A 8 -11.88 -12.96 -3.30
CA SER A 8 -12.74 -12.57 -2.18
C SER A 8 -12.06 -12.91 -0.86
N VAL A 9 -12.39 -12.17 0.20
CA VAL A 9 -11.89 -12.39 1.57
C VAL A 9 -13.04 -12.48 2.57
N ALA A 10 -12.86 -13.29 3.62
CA ALA A 10 -13.80 -13.35 4.74
C ALA A 10 -13.82 -12.03 5.53
N LEU A 11 -15.01 -11.56 5.91
CA LEU A 11 -15.20 -10.32 6.67
C LEU A 11 -15.30 -10.60 8.19
N ARG A 12 -14.91 -9.63 9.02
CA ARG A 12 -14.90 -9.79 10.50
C ARG A 12 -16.29 -10.07 11.10
N GLY A 13 -17.37 -9.62 10.45
CA GLY A 13 -18.75 -9.84 10.89
C GLY A 13 -19.43 -11.07 10.30
N GLY A 14 -18.67 -11.92 9.58
CA GLY A 14 -19.23 -12.98 8.74
C GLY A 14 -19.48 -12.51 7.31
N GLY A 15 -19.66 -13.47 6.40
CA GLY A 15 -19.77 -13.22 4.96
C GLY A 15 -18.42 -12.96 4.28
N PHE A 16 -18.51 -12.50 3.04
CA PHE A 16 -17.37 -12.36 2.13
C PHE A 16 -17.44 -11.03 1.40
N SER A 17 -16.29 -10.47 1.01
CA SER A 17 -16.26 -9.33 0.09
C SER A 17 -16.80 -9.75 -1.29
N PRO A 18 -17.39 -8.84 -2.08
CA PRO A 18 -17.69 -9.12 -3.48
C PRO A 18 -16.43 -9.62 -4.20
N PRO A 19 -16.52 -10.70 -5.01
CA PRO A 19 -15.37 -11.17 -5.77
C PRO A 19 -15.04 -10.18 -6.88
N PHE A 20 -13.76 -10.00 -7.16
CA PHE A 20 -13.31 -9.20 -8.30
C PHE A 20 -12.09 -9.82 -8.98
N SER A 21 -11.90 -9.43 -10.23
CA SER A 21 -10.70 -9.72 -11.01
C SER A 21 -10.08 -8.42 -11.50
N LEU A 22 -8.75 -8.34 -11.45
CA LEU A 22 -7.99 -7.15 -11.77
C LEU A 22 -6.56 -7.53 -12.15
N ILE A 23 -6.04 -6.90 -13.19
CA ILE A 23 -4.62 -6.89 -13.51
C ILE A 23 -4.10 -5.46 -13.30
N VAL A 24 -2.96 -5.34 -12.61
CA VAL A 24 -2.26 -4.07 -12.41
C VAL A 24 -1.05 -4.04 -13.32
N GLU A 25 -1.10 -3.18 -14.32
CA GLU A 25 -0.03 -2.97 -15.30
C GLU A 25 1.04 -2.04 -14.72
N ASP A 26 2.25 -2.08 -15.30
CA ASP A 26 3.37 -1.25 -14.88
C ASP A 26 2.99 0.25 -14.85
N GLY A 27 3.19 0.87 -13.69
CA GLY A 27 2.89 2.29 -13.47
C GLY A 27 1.41 2.62 -13.27
N GLU A 28 0.51 1.64 -13.19
CA GLU A 28 -0.89 1.91 -12.87
C GLU A 28 -1.11 2.17 -11.38
N ARG A 29 -2.09 3.03 -11.11
CA ARG A 29 -2.64 3.30 -9.78
C ARG A 29 -4.04 2.73 -9.69
N VAL A 30 -4.22 1.79 -8.78
CA VAL A 30 -5.49 1.14 -8.51
C VAL A 30 -6.06 1.59 -7.17
N CYS A 31 -7.30 2.06 -7.20
CA CYS A 31 -8.08 2.40 -6.02
C CYS A 31 -8.97 1.22 -5.60
N LEU A 32 -8.72 0.62 -4.44
CA LEU A 32 -9.65 -0.32 -3.78
C LEU A 32 -10.47 0.44 -2.74
N HIS A 33 -11.71 0.80 -3.05
CA HIS A 33 -12.51 1.65 -2.17
C HIS A 33 -13.77 0.96 -1.62
N GLY A 34 -14.32 1.54 -0.56
CA GLY A 34 -15.56 1.09 0.07
C GLY A 34 -15.62 1.40 1.56
N GLY A 35 -16.78 1.20 2.17
CA GLY A 35 -17.02 1.49 3.58
C GLY A 35 -16.11 0.72 4.57
N PRO A 36 -16.16 1.04 5.88
CA PRO A 36 -15.46 0.26 6.90
C PRO A 36 -15.80 -1.23 6.81
N HIS A 37 -14.82 -2.10 7.11
CA HIS A 37 -14.99 -3.56 7.17
C HIS A 37 -15.35 -4.29 5.86
N THR A 38 -15.19 -3.66 4.68
CA THR A 38 -15.42 -4.30 3.37
C THR A 38 -14.31 -5.25 2.89
N GLY A 39 -13.25 -5.45 3.68
CA GLY A 39 -12.16 -6.38 3.34
C GLY A 39 -10.94 -5.76 2.64
N LYS A 40 -10.93 -4.45 2.38
CA LYS A 40 -9.81 -3.69 1.78
C LYS A 40 -8.42 -4.09 2.31
N SER A 41 -8.18 -3.90 3.61
CA SER A 41 -6.90 -4.26 4.24
C SER A 41 -6.61 -5.76 4.14
N ARG A 42 -7.63 -6.61 4.21
CA ARG A 42 -7.46 -8.07 4.09
C ARG A 42 -7.02 -8.49 2.69
N ILE A 43 -7.46 -7.79 1.65
CA ILE A 43 -7.01 -8.02 0.27
C ILE A 43 -5.54 -7.63 0.11
N LEU A 44 -5.11 -6.47 0.63
CA LEU A 44 -3.70 -6.09 0.61
C LEU A 44 -2.82 -7.08 1.40
N LEU A 45 -3.29 -7.51 2.58
CA LEU A 45 -2.61 -8.54 3.35
C LEU A 45 -2.58 -9.90 2.64
N ALA A 46 -3.58 -10.22 1.81
CA ALA A 46 -3.56 -11.44 1.00
C ALA A 46 -2.51 -11.37 -0.11
N ALA A 47 -2.33 -10.21 -0.76
CA ALA A 47 -1.24 -9.99 -1.70
C ALA A 47 0.15 -10.13 -1.04
N LEU A 48 0.28 -9.81 0.24
CA LEU A 48 1.51 -10.03 1.03
C LEU A 48 1.66 -11.49 1.53
N GLY A 49 0.67 -12.35 1.28
CA GLY A 49 0.59 -13.71 1.82
C GLY A 49 0.41 -13.79 3.34
N LEU A 50 -0.18 -12.76 3.95
CA LEU A 50 -0.43 -12.63 5.39
C LEU A 50 -1.91 -12.84 5.77
N CYS A 51 -2.79 -13.00 4.78
CA CYS A 51 -4.21 -13.21 4.97
C CYS A 51 -4.74 -14.21 3.93
N PRO A 52 -5.52 -15.23 4.33
CA PRO A 52 -6.09 -16.17 3.37
C PRO A 52 -7.22 -15.53 2.55
N LEU A 53 -7.31 -15.93 1.28
CA LEU A 53 -8.46 -15.69 0.43
C LEU A 53 -9.60 -16.64 0.80
N ALA A 54 -10.84 -16.19 0.62
CA ALA A 54 -12.03 -17.04 0.66
C ALA A 54 -12.27 -17.74 -0.68
N SER A 55 -11.98 -17.06 -1.78
CA SER A 55 -12.02 -17.60 -3.14
C SER A 55 -11.00 -16.90 -4.03
N GLY A 56 -10.73 -17.50 -5.19
CA GLY A 56 -9.83 -16.94 -6.19
C GLY A 56 -8.36 -17.13 -5.86
N PHE A 57 -7.50 -16.39 -6.56
CA PHE A 57 -6.06 -16.40 -6.36
C PHE A 57 -5.41 -15.08 -6.76
N ILE A 58 -4.19 -14.87 -6.26
CA ILE A 58 -3.34 -13.73 -6.62
C ILE A 58 -2.07 -14.29 -7.25
N THR A 59 -1.64 -13.74 -8.39
CA THR A 59 -0.36 -14.07 -9.00
C THR A 59 0.52 -12.83 -9.12
N LEU A 60 1.83 -13.03 -9.15
CA LEU A 60 2.80 -12.02 -9.52
C LEU A 60 3.63 -12.56 -10.67
N ASP A 61 3.59 -11.88 -11.82
CA ASP A 61 4.24 -12.32 -13.07
C ASP A 61 3.83 -13.76 -13.46
N GLY A 62 2.57 -14.13 -13.20
CA GLY A 62 2.01 -15.46 -13.48
C GLY A 62 2.28 -16.53 -12.41
N GLU A 63 3.09 -16.23 -11.40
CA GLU A 63 3.36 -17.15 -10.29
C GLU A 63 2.41 -16.92 -9.11
N LEU A 64 1.82 -18.01 -8.60
CA LEU A 64 0.88 -17.94 -7.49
C LEU A 64 1.53 -17.40 -6.21
N ILE A 65 0.91 -16.40 -5.58
CA ILE A 65 1.24 -15.98 -4.21
C ILE A 65 0.65 -17.00 -3.23
N SER A 66 1.52 -17.88 -2.73
CA SER A 66 1.21 -18.95 -1.79
C SER A 66 1.98 -18.78 -0.49
N LEU A 67 1.73 -19.62 0.51
CA LEU A 67 2.50 -19.62 1.77
C LEU A 67 4.02 -19.78 1.53
N GLY A 68 4.42 -20.55 0.51
CA GLY A 68 5.82 -20.81 0.18
C GLY A 68 6.48 -19.69 -0.63
N SER A 69 5.75 -19.07 -1.56
CA SER A 69 6.29 -18.03 -2.46
C SER A 69 6.15 -16.61 -1.90
N ALA A 70 5.18 -16.36 -1.03
CA ALA A 70 4.92 -15.02 -0.48
C ALA A 70 6.13 -14.36 0.20
N PRO A 71 6.98 -15.05 0.98
CA PRO A 71 8.18 -14.43 1.55
C PRO A 71 9.12 -13.83 0.50
N TYR A 72 9.29 -14.53 -0.63
CA TYR A 72 10.07 -14.02 -1.76
C TYR A 72 9.37 -12.82 -2.40
N PHE A 73 8.08 -12.93 -2.71
CA PHE A 73 7.34 -11.83 -3.36
C PHE A 73 7.24 -10.56 -2.52
N ARG A 74 7.19 -10.66 -1.18
CA ARG A 74 7.25 -9.49 -0.30
C ARG A 74 8.52 -8.66 -0.50
N THR A 75 9.63 -9.25 -0.94
CA THR A 75 10.86 -8.50 -1.24
C THR A 75 10.71 -7.56 -2.44
N MET A 76 9.71 -7.77 -3.29
CA MET A 76 9.38 -6.92 -4.43
C MET A 76 8.31 -5.87 -4.12
N MET A 77 7.78 -5.88 -2.89
CA MET A 77 6.68 -5.02 -2.46
C MET A 77 7.15 -4.03 -1.38
N ALA A 78 6.61 -2.82 -1.42
CA ALA A 78 6.58 -1.90 -0.30
C ALA A 78 5.15 -1.86 0.26
N TYR A 79 5.00 -1.79 1.59
CA TYR A 79 3.71 -1.73 2.24
C TYR A 79 3.68 -0.59 3.27
N VAL A 80 2.74 0.35 3.08
CA VAL A 80 2.43 1.38 4.07
C VAL A 80 1.13 1.00 4.79
N PRO A 81 1.18 0.63 6.07
CA PRO A 81 0.00 0.14 6.80
C PRO A 81 -0.98 1.24 7.18
N GLN A 82 -2.24 0.85 7.42
CA GLN A 82 -3.26 1.75 7.98
C GLN A 82 -2.92 2.14 9.43
N ALA A 83 -2.46 1.18 10.24
CA ALA A 83 -1.96 1.45 11.58
C ALA A 83 -0.53 2.00 11.45
N LEU A 84 -0.42 3.33 11.47
CA LEU A 84 0.84 4.03 11.37
C LEU A 84 1.67 3.81 12.64
N PRO A 85 3.01 3.89 12.57
CA PRO A 85 3.85 3.76 13.75
C PRO A 85 3.54 4.90 14.73
N GLU A 86 3.26 4.53 15.98
CA GLU A 86 3.02 5.45 17.09
C GLU A 86 4.26 5.51 18.00
N GLY A 87 4.28 6.50 18.89
CA GLY A 87 5.32 6.66 19.91
C GLY A 87 6.55 7.43 19.44
N ASP A 88 7.67 7.18 20.10
CA ASP A 88 8.90 7.98 20.00
C ASP A 88 9.77 7.66 18.77
N ILE A 89 9.30 6.81 17.86
CA ILE A 89 10.04 6.46 16.64
C ILE A 89 10.13 7.65 15.68
N THR A 90 11.28 7.78 15.04
CA THR A 90 11.60 8.88 14.11
C THR A 90 11.74 8.40 12.67
N LEU A 91 11.67 9.33 11.71
CA LEU A 91 11.91 8.99 10.30
C LEU A 91 13.33 8.46 10.07
N ALA A 92 14.33 9.04 10.74
CA ALA A 92 15.72 8.62 10.64
C ALA A 92 15.92 7.16 11.10
N GLU A 93 15.21 6.72 12.13
CA GLU A 93 15.26 5.33 12.60
C GLU A 93 14.61 4.36 11.61
N ILE A 94 13.48 4.74 11.02
CA ILE A 94 12.84 3.97 9.95
C ILE A 94 13.78 3.84 8.74
N CYS A 95 14.36 4.95 8.28
CA CYS A 95 15.32 4.95 7.17
C CYS A 95 16.54 4.08 7.48
N ARG A 96 17.08 4.16 8.70
CA ARG A 96 18.20 3.31 9.13
C ARG A 96 17.84 1.82 9.11
N SER A 97 16.67 1.45 9.62
CA SER A 97 16.16 0.08 9.63
C SER A 97 16.00 -0.48 8.21
N LEU A 98 15.50 0.35 7.30
CA LEU A 98 15.27 0.00 5.89
C LEU A 98 16.48 0.24 4.98
N GLN A 99 17.61 0.69 5.53
CA GLN A 99 18.82 1.04 4.78
C GLN A 99 18.58 2.08 3.67
N VAL A 100 17.67 3.02 3.90
CA VAL A 100 17.35 4.13 2.99
C VAL A 100 18.24 5.32 3.30
N ASN A 101 18.87 5.90 2.27
CA ASN A 101 19.60 7.15 2.41
C ASN A 101 18.62 8.33 2.54
N VAL A 102 18.57 8.93 3.72
CA VAL A 102 17.72 10.09 4.05
C VAL A 102 17.98 11.30 3.16
N ASP A 103 19.21 11.48 2.65
CA ASP A 103 19.56 12.63 1.81
C ASP A 103 18.82 12.63 0.46
N LYS A 104 18.28 11.46 0.05
CA LYS A 104 17.44 11.34 -1.14
C LYS A 104 16.00 11.82 -0.92
N LEU A 105 15.60 12.09 0.33
CA LEU A 105 14.26 12.60 0.68
C LEU A 105 14.22 14.13 0.56
N THR A 106 14.52 14.67 -0.62
CA THR A 106 14.75 16.11 -0.83
C THR A 106 13.54 17.01 -0.55
N GLU A 107 12.33 16.44 -0.51
CA GLU A 107 11.08 17.17 -0.22
C GLU A 107 10.74 17.21 1.28
N ILE A 108 11.54 16.57 2.13
CA ILE A 108 11.36 16.53 3.58
C ILE A 108 12.36 17.50 4.24
N LYS A 109 11.87 18.30 5.19
CA LYS A 109 12.74 19.23 5.91
C LYS A 109 13.65 18.47 6.88
N ALA A 110 14.90 18.91 7.01
CA ALA A 110 15.90 18.22 7.83
C ALA A 110 15.48 18.04 9.29
N GLU A 111 14.70 19.00 9.82
CA GLU A 111 14.20 18.93 11.19
C GLU A 111 13.24 17.75 11.40
N GLN A 112 12.49 17.36 10.37
CA GLN A 112 11.51 16.27 10.45
C GLN A 112 12.15 14.89 10.58
N TYR A 113 13.45 14.75 10.30
CA TYR A 113 14.13 13.46 10.38
C TYR A 113 14.25 12.92 11.80
N SER A 114 14.43 13.82 12.76
CA SER A 114 14.67 13.50 14.17
C SER A 114 13.45 13.75 15.07
N GLN A 115 12.37 14.30 14.50
CA GLN A 115 11.10 14.48 15.22
C GLN A 115 10.40 13.13 15.40
N LYS A 116 9.73 12.96 16.53
CA LYS A 116 8.98 11.75 16.85
C LYS A 116 7.70 11.73 16.04
N PHE A 117 7.28 10.55 15.60
CA PHE A 117 5.99 10.42 14.89
C PHE A 117 4.80 10.80 15.76
N SER A 118 4.90 10.66 17.08
CA SER A 118 3.91 11.16 18.04
C SER A 118 3.72 12.69 18.01
N ASP A 119 4.67 13.45 17.46
CA ASP A 119 4.58 14.91 17.32
C ASP A 119 3.86 15.35 16.03
N PHE A 120 3.51 14.42 15.15
CA PHE A 120 2.93 14.69 13.85
C PHE A 120 1.48 14.21 13.75
N GLU A 121 0.68 14.89 12.93
CA GLU A 121 -0.60 14.36 12.47
C GLU A 121 -0.40 13.11 11.61
N SER A 122 -1.36 12.16 11.66
CA SER A 122 -1.31 10.92 10.89
C SER A 122 -1.09 11.14 9.39
N ALA A 123 -1.65 12.22 8.81
CA ALA A 123 -1.45 12.57 7.41
C ALA A 123 0.02 12.87 7.08
N VAL A 124 0.72 13.56 7.99
CA VAL A 124 2.15 13.85 7.85
C VAL A 124 2.95 12.56 7.98
N VAL A 125 2.68 11.74 9.00
CA VAL A 125 3.37 10.46 9.20
C VAL A 125 3.24 9.55 7.98
N GLN A 126 2.02 9.36 7.44
CA GLN A 126 1.81 8.51 6.27
C GLN A 126 2.55 9.05 5.04
N LYS A 127 2.57 10.37 4.82
CA LYS A 127 3.34 10.99 3.73
C LYS A 127 4.85 10.75 3.87
N LEU A 128 5.40 10.85 5.10
CA LEU A 128 6.81 10.56 5.35
C LEU A 128 7.12 9.09 5.04
N LEU A 129 6.26 8.15 5.45
CA LEU A 129 6.41 6.73 5.12
C LEU A 129 6.29 6.43 3.63
N LEU A 130 5.36 7.08 2.91
CA LEU A 130 5.26 6.99 1.46
C LEU A 130 6.53 7.50 0.76
N SER A 131 7.12 8.56 1.29
CA SER A 131 8.38 9.12 0.77
C SER A 131 9.52 8.12 0.95
N VAL A 132 9.60 7.45 2.11
CA VAL A 132 10.57 6.35 2.34
C VAL A 132 10.30 5.18 1.38
N ALA A 133 9.04 4.76 1.26
CA ALA A 133 8.64 3.66 0.40
C ALA A 133 9.03 3.89 -1.07
N SER A 134 8.95 5.15 -1.54
CA SER A 134 9.37 5.54 -2.89
C SER A 134 10.87 5.28 -3.18
N LEU A 135 11.70 5.20 -2.14
CA LEU A 135 13.14 4.97 -2.25
C LEU A 135 13.55 3.49 -2.10
N LEU A 136 12.61 2.60 -1.75
CA LEU A 136 12.91 1.17 -1.55
C LEU A 136 13.13 0.39 -2.85
N ASP A 137 12.93 1.02 -4.01
CA ASP A 137 13.09 0.40 -5.34
C ASP A 137 12.35 -0.94 -5.45
N ARG A 138 11.05 -0.89 -5.12
CA ARG A 138 10.13 -2.03 -5.17
C ARG A 138 9.26 -1.94 -6.41
N LYS A 139 8.91 -3.08 -6.99
CA LYS A 139 8.03 -3.16 -8.17
C LYS A 139 6.58 -2.77 -7.85
N ILE A 140 6.15 -3.03 -6.61
CA ILE A 140 4.78 -2.83 -6.17
C ILE A 140 4.76 -1.99 -4.89
N LEU A 141 3.84 -1.03 -4.82
CA LEU A 141 3.52 -0.26 -3.62
C LEU A 141 2.08 -0.52 -3.20
N LEU A 142 1.92 -1.04 -1.98
CA LEU A 142 0.62 -1.26 -1.35
C LEU A 142 0.42 -0.21 -0.24
N VAL A 143 -0.68 0.55 -0.28
CA VAL A 143 -0.98 1.61 0.70
C VAL A 143 -2.33 1.35 1.33
N ASP A 144 -2.35 1.01 2.63
CA ASP A 144 -3.59 0.72 3.33
C ASP A 144 -4.17 1.98 3.98
N ASN A 145 -5.40 2.33 3.59
CA ASN A 145 -6.17 3.48 4.00
C ASN A 145 -5.41 4.80 3.80
N VAL A 146 -5.19 5.15 2.53
CA VAL A 146 -4.50 6.38 2.15
C VAL A 146 -5.29 7.62 2.62
N ILE A 147 -4.56 8.57 3.18
CA ILE A 147 -5.07 9.88 3.60
C ILE A 147 -4.85 10.84 2.43
N PRO A 148 -5.92 11.28 1.74
CA PRO A 148 -5.76 12.02 0.49
C PRO A 148 -5.31 13.47 0.74
N SER A 149 -4.28 13.89 -0.01
CA SER A 149 -3.87 15.28 -0.16
C SER A 149 -3.30 15.50 -1.56
N TYR A 150 -3.15 16.76 -1.98
CA TYR A 150 -2.53 17.08 -3.27
C TYR A 150 -1.08 16.56 -3.35
N GLU A 151 -0.32 16.71 -2.26
CA GLU A 151 1.06 16.23 -2.16
C GLU A 151 1.14 14.70 -2.24
N VAL A 152 0.19 14.00 -1.63
CA VAL A 152 0.11 12.53 -1.72
C VAL A 152 -0.23 12.10 -3.14
N ASP A 153 -1.19 12.74 -3.82
CA ASP A 153 -1.53 12.42 -5.21
C ASP A 153 -0.32 12.63 -6.14
N ALA A 154 0.37 13.76 -5.99
CA ALA A 154 1.57 14.08 -6.75
C ALA A 154 2.71 13.09 -6.48
N LEU A 155 2.91 12.67 -5.23
CA LEU A 155 3.91 11.67 -4.86
C LEU A 155 3.59 10.30 -5.49
N LEU A 156 2.35 9.82 -5.37
CA LEU A 156 1.94 8.56 -5.99
C LEU A 156 2.08 8.63 -7.52
N GLY A 157 1.76 9.77 -8.14
CA GLY A 157 2.00 10.00 -9.57
C GLY A 157 3.48 9.89 -9.98
N LYS A 158 4.39 10.46 -9.18
CA LYS A 158 5.85 10.31 -9.40
C LYS A 158 6.33 8.87 -9.24
N ILE A 159 5.78 8.14 -8.28
CA ILE A 159 6.10 6.71 -8.05
C ILE A 159 5.62 5.88 -9.24
N ALA A 160 4.37 6.07 -9.65
CA ALA A 160 3.75 5.41 -10.80
C ALA A 160 4.51 5.68 -12.11
N ALA A 161 4.97 6.92 -12.34
CA ALA A 161 5.75 7.28 -13.53
C ALA A 161 7.10 6.55 -13.65
N ARG A 162 7.56 5.87 -12.60
CA ARG A 162 8.75 4.99 -12.62
C ARG A 162 8.42 3.54 -13.00
N GLY A 163 7.17 3.24 -13.36
CA GLY A 163 6.69 1.89 -13.67
C GLY A 163 6.29 1.07 -12.43
N ILE A 164 6.19 1.69 -11.26
CA ILE A 164 5.80 0.99 -10.03
C ILE A 164 4.28 0.80 -10.02
N GLU A 165 3.84 -0.44 -9.85
CA GLU A 165 2.43 -0.80 -9.68
C GLU A 165 1.94 -0.33 -8.30
N ILE A 166 0.87 0.45 -8.24
CA ILE A 166 0.34 0.98 -6.98
C ILE A 166 -1.06 0.47 -6.72
N ILE A 167 -1.29 -0.12 -5.55
CA ILE A 167 -2.63 -0.39 -5.05
C ILE A 167 -2.80 0.35 -3.73
N TYR A 168 -3.78 1.24 -3.66
CA TYR A 168 -4.13 1.90 -2.42
C TYR A 168 -5.57 1.62 -2.05
N THR A 169 -5.85 1.57 -0.75
CA THR A 169 -7.21 1.46 -0.24
C THR A 169 -7.68 2.78 0.33
N CYS A 170 -8.96 3.10 0.19
CA CYS A 170 -9.57 4.26 0.84
C CYS A 170 -11.05 4.02 1.12
N LYS A 171 -11.70 4.96 1.83
CA LYS A 171 -13.16 4.95 1.96
C LYS A 171 -13.82 5.47 0.68
N ASP A 172 -13.45 6.70 0.30
CA ASP A 172 -13.99 7.42 -0.84
C ASP A 172 -12.82 7.84 -1.75
N SER A 173 -12.99 7.71 -3.06
CA SER A 173 -11.93 8.03 -4.03
C SER A 173 -11.77 9.54 -4.17
N ARG A 174 -10.59 10.05 -3.77
CA ARG A 174 -10.20 11.48 -3.86
C ARG A 174 -8.82 11.71 -4.50
N LEU A 175 -8.13 10.63 -4.81
CA LEU A 175 -6.84 10.63 -5.50
C LEU A 175 -7.06 10.19 -6.94
N SER A 176 -6.08 10.47 -7.79
CA SER A 176 -6.11 10.04 -9.18
C SER A 176 -5.81 8.55 -9.29
N PHE A 177 -6.57 7.82 -10.10
CA PHE A 177 -6.41 6.39 -10.36
C PHE A 177 -6.63 6.07 -11.83
N ASP A 178 -6.06 4.96 -12.28
CA ASP A 178 -6.24 4.40 -13.62
C ASP A 178 -7.37 3.35 -13.62
N LYS A 179 -7.51 2.61 -12.51
CA LYS A 179 -8.57 1.61 -12.30
C LYS A 179 -9.12 1.71 -10.88
N GLU A 180 -10.38 1.31 -10.69
CA GLU A 180 -11.01 1.22 -9.38
C GLU A 180 -11.76 -0.09 -9.18
N ILE A 181 -11.83 -0.53 -7.93
CA ILE A 181 -12.68 -1.64 -7.47
C ILE A 181 -13.49 -1.14 -6.27
N ASN A 182 -14.81 -1.17 -6.42
CA ASN A 182 -15.73 -0.89 -5.32
C ASN A 182 -16.05 -2.19 -4.57
N LEU A 183 -15.71 -2.24 -3.29
CA LEU A 183 -15.99 -3.36 -2.40
C LEU A 183 -17.23 -3.14 -1.52
N SER A 184 -17.98 -2.05 -1.77
CA SER A 184 -19.25 -1.81 -1.09
C SER A 184 -20.32 -2.76 -1.63
N ILE A 185 -21.20 -3.22 -0.74
CA ILE A 185 -22.38 -4.04 -1.07
C ILE A 185 -23.57 -3.11 -1.23
#